data_AF-A0AAW4L214-F1
#
_entry.id   AF-A0AAW4L214-F1
#
_cell.length_a   1.000
_cell.length_b   1.000
_cell.length_c   1.000
_cell.angle_alpha   90.00
_cell.angle_beta   90.00
_cell.angle_gamma   90.00
#
_symmetry.space_group_name_H-M   'P 1'
#
loop_
_entity.id
_entity.type
_entity.pdbx_description
1 polymer ?
#
loop_
_entity_poly.entity_id
_entity_poly.type
_entity_poly.pdbx_seq_one_letter_code
_entity_poly.pdbx_strand_id
1 'polypeptide(L)'
;MAEQLKAQVRTHTRISGIDPGHKRLWIGEEAVTYRDLVLAWGAETVRVPVEGDAAELIFPINDLEDYARFRAAAAGKRRVLLLGAGLI
;
A
#
# COMPACT_ATOMS: atom_id res chain seq x y z
N MET A 1 -1.80 18.53 6.19
CA MET A 1 -0.38 18.09 6.09
C MET A 1 0.38 18.84 5.01
N ALA A 2 -0.07 18.85 3.75
CA ALA A 2 0.59 19.58 2.65
C ALA A 2 0.87 21.05 2.99
N GLU A 3 -0.13 21.78 3.47
CA GLU A 3 0.00 23.20 3.89
C GLU A 3 0.99 23.37 5.06
N GLN A 4 0.83 22.56 6.11
CA GLN A 4 1.68 22.59 7.31
C GLN A 4 3.17 22.37 6.98
N LEU A 5 3.47 21.49 6.02
CA LEU A 5 4.84 21.17 5.60
C LEU A 5 5.32 22.02 4.41
N LYS A 6 4.46 22.88 3.86
CA LYS A 6 4.70 23.61 2.60
C LYS A 6 5.18 22.67 1.48
N ALA A 7 4.54 21.51 1.38
CA ALA A 7 4.91 20.44 0.47
C ALA A 7 3.80 20.17 -0.54
N GLN A 8 4.18 19.76 -1.75
CA GLN A 8 3.25 19.15 -2.68
C GLN A 8 3.06 17.68 -2.27
N VAL A 9 1.82 17.29 -1.98
CA VAL A 9 1.47 15.90 -1.65
C VAL A 9 0.58 15.35 -2.76
N ARG A 10 1.11 14.38 -3.51
CA ARG A 10 0.38 13.65 -4.54
C ARG A 10 -0.17 12.35 -3.92
N THR A 11 -1.44 12.36 -3.52
CA THR A 11 -2.12 11.18 -2.95
C THR A 11 -2.52 10.19 -4.04
N HIS A 12 -2.78 8.93 -3.67
CA HIS A 12 -3.15 7.84 -4.59
C HIS A 12 -2.26 7.75 -5.84
N THR A 13 -0.96 8.06 -5.69
CA THR A 13 -0.01 8.14 -6.80
C THR A 13 1.03 7.04 -6.63
N ARG A 14 1.08 6.11 -7.59
CA ARG A 14 2.05 5.01 -7.60
C ARG A 14 3.29 5.42 -8.38
N ILE A 15 4.45 5.29 -7.73
CA ILE A 15 5.74 5.35 -8.42
C ILE A 15 5.92 4.06 -9.21
N SER A 16 6.11 4.17 -10.53
CA SER A 16 6.29 3.03 -11.44
C SER A 16 7.76 2.65 -11.63
N GLY A 17 8.70 3.55 -11.31
CA GLY A 17 10.12 3.28 -11.45
C GLY A 17 11.00 4.35 -10.83
N ILE A 18 12.26 4.00 -10.58
CA ILE A 18 13.30 4.91 -10.12
C ILE A 18 14.45 4.82 -11.12
N ASP A 19 14.96 5.95 -11.56
CA ASP A 19 16.12 6.09 -12.44
C ASP A 19 17.21 6.89 -11.71
N PRO A 20 18.07 6.20 -10.92
CA PRO A 20 19.11 6.85 -10.13
C PRO A 20 20.16 7.56 -10.99
N GLY A 21 20.43 7.04 -12.19
CA GLY A 21 21.43 7.59 -13.11
C GLY A 21 21.09 9.00 -13.57
N HIS A 22 19.79 9.30 -13.72
CA HIS A 22 19.30 10.62 -14.13
C HIS A 22 18.61 11.39 -12.99
N LYS A 23 18.71 10.90 -11.74
CA LYS A 23 18.05 11.48 -10.55
C LYS A 23 16.57 11.80 -10.76
N ARG A 24 15.81 10.82 -11.27
CA ARG A 24 14.37 10.97 -11.50
C ARG A 24 13.58 9.73 -11.08
N LEU A 25 12.31 9.92 -10.80
CA LEU A 25 11.32 8.87 -10.58
C LEU A 25 10.25 8.94 -11.66
N TRP A 26 9.57 7.82 -11.86
CA TRP A 26 8.50 7.68 -12.84
C TRP A 26 7.16 7.52 -12.15
N ILE A 27 6.16 8.24 -12.65
CA ILE A 27 4.74 8.11 -12.28
C ILE A 27 3.99 7.80 -13.57
N GLY A 28 3.85 6.51 -13.89
CA GLY A 28 3.44 6.11 -15.23
C GLY A 28 4.44 6.60 -16.27
N GLU A 29 4.00 7.50 -17.16
CA GLU A 29 4.83 8.15 -18.20
C GLU A 29 5.44 9.48 -17.75
N GLU A 30 5.04 10.03 -16.60
CA GLU A 30 5.58 11.28 -16.07
C GLU A 30 6.93 11.05 -15.39
N ALA A 31 7.95 11.85 -15.77
CA ALA A 31 9.23 11.88 -15.09
C ALA A 31 9.30 13.05 -14.09
N VAL A 32 9.63 12.75 -12.83
CA VAL A 32 9.84 13.76 -11.78
C VAL A 32 11.29 13.73 -11.32
N THR A 33 12.01 14.84 -11.47
CA THR A 33 13.40 14.97 -11.03
C THR A 33 13.50 15.26 -9.53
N TYR A 34 14.54 14.75 -8.88
CA TYR A 34 14.81 15.01 -7.46
C TYR A 34 16.26 15.45 -7.22
N ARG A 35 16.50 16.19 -6.13
CA ARG A 35 17.87 16.46 -5.63
C ARG A 35 18.41 15.26 -4.87
N ASP A 36 17.63 14.83 -3.87
CA ASP A 36 17.82 13.63 -3.05
C ASP A 36 16.50 12.86 -3.00
N LEU A 37 16.57 11.53 -2.95
CA LEU A 37 15.41 10.65 -2.86
C LEU A 37 15.42 9.91 -1.53
N VAL A 38 14.31 9.99 -0.80
CA VAL A 38 14.08 9.23 0.44
C VAL A 38 13.02 8.18 0.16
N LEU A 39 13.35 6.90 0.38
CA LEU A 39 12.42 5.79 0.26
C LEU A 39 11.81 5.47 1.62
N ALA A 40 10.54 5.86 1.80
CA ALA A 40 9.77 5.65 3.03
C ALA A 40 8.43 4.94 2.74
N TRP A 41 8.44 3.95 1.84
CA TRP A 41 7.23 3.29 1.32
C TRP A 41 6.75 2.07 2.14
N GLY A 42 7.39 1.79 3.28
CA GLY A 42 6.99 0.71 4.17
C GLY A 42 7.31 -0.70 3.65
N ALA A 43 6.45 -1.66 4.02
CA ALA A 43 6.54 -3.08 3.71
C ALA A 43 5.19 -3.61 3.22
N GLU A 44 5.19 -4.79 2.59
CA GLU A 44 3.99 -5.45 2.08
C GLU A 44 3.61 -6.69 2.90
N THR A 45 2.32 -7.01 2.94
CA THR A 45 1.80 -8.21 3.61
C THR A 45 2.30 -9.47 2.91
N VAL A 46 2.82 -10.43 3.69
CA VAL A 46 3.22 -11.74 3.17
C VAL A 46 2.00 -12.48 2.64
N ARG A 47 2.09 -12.95 1.39
CA ARG A 47 1.03 -13.75 0.75
C ARG A 47 1.35 -15.22 0.87
N VAL A 48 0.36 -16.01 1.28
CA VAL A 48 0.44 -17.48 1.31
C VAL A 48 -0.36 -18.05 0.13
N PRO A 49 0.09 -19.14 -0.51
CA PRO A 49 -0.70 -19.81 -1.52
C PRO A 49 -1.95 -20.42 -0.87
N VAL A 50 -3.11 -20.12 -1.43
CA VAL A 50 -4.41 -20.67 -1.01
C VAL A 50 -5.12 -21.17 -2.26
N GLU A 51 -5.56 -22.43 -2.22
CA GLU A 51 -6.36 -23.04 -3.29
C GLU A 51 -7.85 -22.75 -3.10
N GLY A 52 -8.65 -22.99 -4.15
CA GLY A 52 -10.09 -22.75 -4.16
C GLY A 52 -10.47 -21.52 -5.00
N ASP A 53 -11.74 -21.13 -4.90
CA ASP A 53 -12.37 -20.11 -5.75
C ASP A 53 -12.71 -18.81 -5.01
N ALA A 54 -12.21 -18.64 -3.78
CA ALA A 54 -12.58 -17.54 -2.88
C ALA A 54 -11.40 -16.64 -2.46
N ALA A 55 -10.39 -16.50 -3.32
CA ALA A 55 -9.19 -15.71 -3.02
C ALA A 55 -9.50 -14.23 -2.73
N GLU A 56 -10.57 -13.69 -3.31
CA GLU A 56 -11.07 -12.34 -3.09
C GLU A 56 -11.64 -12.09 -1.68
N LEU A 57 -11.88 -13.15 -0.91
CA LEU A 57 -12.31 -13.08 0.49
C LEU A 57 -11.14 -13.05 1.48
N ILE A 58 -9.90 -12.98 0.99
CA ILE A 58 -8.69 -12.83 1.81
C ILE A 58 -8.37 -11.34 1.92
N PHE A 59 -8.44 -10.80 3.14
CA PHE A 59 -8.22 -9.38 3.42
C PHE A 59 -6.86 -9.17 4.12
N PRO A 60 -5.82 -8.67 3.43
CA PRO A 60 -4.67 -8.11 4.12
C PRO A 60 -5.09 -6.84 4.89
N ILE A 61 -4.45 -6.60 6.04
CA ILE A 61 -4.63 -5.37 6.83
C ILE A 61 -3.26 -4.80 7.15
N ASN A 62 -2.78 -3.86 6.33
CA ASN A 62 -1.45 -3.25 6.49
C ASN A 62 -1.50 -1.71 6.50
N ASP A 63 -2.61 -1.10 6.08
CA ASP A 63 -2.84 0.34 6.15
C ASP A 63 -4.32 0.68 6.46
N LEU A 64 -4.64 1.99 6.46
CA LEU A 64 -5.99 2.47 6.74
C LEU A 64 -7.01 2.14 5.65
N GLU A 65 -6.59 2.05 4.38
CA GLU A 65 -7.49 1.70 3.28
C GLU A 65 -7.85 0.21 3.33
N ASP A 66 -6.86 -0.65 3.56
CA ASP A 66 -7.04 -2.07 3.83
C ASP A 66 -8.04 -2.29 4.98
N TYR A 67 -7.81 -1.61 6.10
CA TYR A 67 -8.68 -1.70 7.26
C TYR A 67 -10.10 -1.25 6.95
N ALA A 68 -10.28 -0.14 6.23
CA ALA A 68 -11.59 0.34 5.83
C ALA A 68 -12.34 -0.69 4.95
N ARG A 69 -11.66 -1.31 3.98
CA ARG A 69 -12.23 -2.38 3.14
C ARG A 69 -12.63 -3.60 3.95
N PHE A 70 -11.75 -4.07 4.84
CA PHE A 70 -12.04 -5.18 5.75
C PHE A 70 -13.24 -4.87 6.65
N ARG A 71 -13.28 -3.68 7.26
CA ARG A 71 -14.37 -3.26 8.16
C ARG A 71 -15.72 -3.24 7.46
N ALA A 72 -15.77 -2.82 6.21
CA ALA A 72 -16.98 -2.89 5.39
C ALA A 72 -17.40 -4.34 5.13
N ALA A 73 -16.47 -5.21 4.72
CA ALA A 73 -16.75 -6.62 4.45
C ALA A 73 -17.15 -7.43 5.70
N ALA A 74 -16.58 -7.09 6.85
CA ALA A 74 -16.82 -7.75 8.13
C ALA A 74 -18.12 -7.33 8.82
N ALA A 75 -18.80 -6.28 8.33
CA ALA A 75 -20.03 -5.78 8.93
C ALA A 75 -21.10 -6.89 9.04
N GLY A 76 -21.59 -7.11 10.27
CA GLY A 76 -22.58 -8.16 10.57
C GLY A 76 -22.06 -9.60 10.54
N LYS A 77 -20.77 -9.82 10.23
CA LYS A 77 -20.14 -11.16 10.27
C LYS A 77 -19.74 -11.51 11.70
N ARG A 78 -19.74 -12.81 12.01
CA ARG A 78 -19.47 -13.34 13.37
C ARG A 78 -18.31 -14.31 13.45
N ARG A 79 -17.77 -14.75 12.31
CA ARG A 79 -16.68 -15.72 12.22
C ARG A 79 -15.59 -15.13 11.35
N VAL A 80 -14.36 -15.16 11.86
CA VAL A 80 -13.15 -14.67 11.19
C VAL A 80 -12.10 -15.77 11.32
N LEU A 81 -11.44 -16.08 10.22
CA LEU A 81 -10.24 -16.91 10.19
C LEU A 81 -9.04 -15.98 10.00
N LEU A 82 -8.01 -16.14 10.84
CA LEU A 82 -6.77 -15.39 10.74
C LEU A 82 -5.66 -16.30 10.23
N LEU A 83 -4.88 -15.80 9.27
CA LEU A 83 -3.71 -16.48 8.73
C LEU A 83 -2.45 -15.81 9.29
N GLY A 84 -1.80 -16.48 10.24
CA GLY A 84 -0.63 -15.96 10.96
C GLY A 84 -0.84 -15.91 12.47
N ALA A 85 0.27 -15.99 13.21
CA ALA A 85 0.29 -15.97 14.69
C ALA A 85 1.42 -15.06 15.22
N GLY A 86 1.80 -14.06 14.41
CA GLY A 86 2.83 -13.08 14.76
C GLY A 86 2.29 -11.95 15.63
N LEU A 87 3.10 -10.91 15.81
CA LEU A 87 2.77 -9.74 16.63
C LEU A 87 1.68 -8.85 16.02
N ILE A 88 1.59 -8.82 14.68
CA ILE A 88 0.73 -7.90 13.92
C ILE A 88 -0.67 -7.79 14.53
#